data_AF-A0A355YHQ0-F1
#
_entry.id   AF-A0A355YHQ0-F1
#
_cell.length_a   1.000
_cell.length_b   1.000
_cell.length_c   1.000
_cell.angle_alpha   90.00
_cell.angle_beta   90.00
_cell.angle_gamma   90.00
#
_symmetry.space_group_name_H-M   'P 1'
#
loop_
_entity.id
_entity.type
_entity.pdbx_description
1 polymer ?
#
loop_
_entity_poly.entity_id
_entity_poly.type
_entity_poly.pdbx_seq_one_letter_code
_entity_poly.pdbx_strand_id
1 'polypeptide(L)'
;MNRPALPRLRFTKMHGAGNDFVVLDLRDGSPPPDADLAARIADRHRGVGCDQILTIEPPRDAGSVASYRIWNSDGSTSQQCGNGARCVAAW
;
A
#
# COMPACT_ATOMS: atom_id res chain seq x y z
N MET A 1 24.39 -20.73 -7.43
CA MET A 1 22.98 -20.81 -7.04
C MET A 1 22.36 -19.43 -7.28
N ASN A 2 21.68 -19.25 -8.42
CA ASN A 2 21.15 -17.94 -8.83
C ASN A 2 19.76 -17.76 -8.19
N ARG A 3 19.65 -16.99 -7.11
CA ARG A 3 18.32 -16.62 -6.59
C ARG A 3 17.66 -15.74 -7.67
N PRO A 4 16.48 -16.09 -8.19
CA PRO A 4 15.77 -15.20 -9.10
C PRO A 4 15.65 -13.83 -8.42
N ALA A 5 15.98 -12.77 -9.16
CA ALA A 5 15.78 -11.42 -8.66
C ALA A 5 14.31 -11.28 -8.30
N LEU A 6 14.02 -11.07 -7.01
CA LEU A 6 12.66 -10.80 -6.57
C LEU A 6 12.20 -9.51 -7.27
N PRO A 7 10.97 -9.47 -7.81
CA PRO A 7 10.46 -8.29 -8.47
C PRO A 7 10.59 -7.08 -7.53
N ARG A 8 11.18 -6.00 -8.05
CA ARG A 8 11.51 -4.80 -7.27
C ARG A 8 10.24 -3.96 -7.12
N LEU A 9 9.64 -3.97 -5.94
CA LEU A 9 8.41 -3.22 -5.66
C LEU A 9 8.72 -1.72 -5.51
N ARG A 10 8.14 -0.90 -6.39
CA ARG A 10 8.23 0.57 -6.27
C ARG A 10 7.17 1.06 -5.29
N PHE A 11 7.53 2.02 -4.45
CA PHE A 11 6.60 2.58 -3.47
C PHE A 11 6.85 4.07 -3.25
N THR A 12 5.84 4.76 -2.72
CA THR A 12 5.96 6.11 -2.15
C THR A 12 5.79 6.03 -0.64
N LYS A 13 6.61 6.76 0.12
CA LYS A 13 6.42 6.92 1.57
C LYS A 13 5.83 8.29 1.86
N MET A 14 4.77 8.34 2.66
CA MET A 14 4.17 9.60 3.09
C MET A 14 3.63 9.50 4.51
N HIS A 15 3.27 10.64 5.11
CA HIS A 15 2.54 10.66 6.39
C HIS A 15 1.57 11.84 6.43
N GLY A 16 0.53 11.71 7.25
CA GLY A 16 -0.42 12.78 7.54
C GLY A 16 -0.69 12.84 9.05
N ALA A 17 -0.35 13.97 9.68
CA ALA A 17 -0.50 14.16 11.13
C ALA A 17 0.10 13.03 11.99
N GLY A 18 1.26 12.50 11.58
CA GLY A 18 1.96 11.42 12.29
C GLY A 18 1.54 10.00 11.90
N ASN A 19 0.39 9.81 11.24
CA ASN A 19 0.02 8.50 10.67
C ASN A 19 0.76 8.30 9.35
N ASP A 20 1.60 7.29 9.25
CA ASP A 20 2.50 7.10 8.12
C ASP A 20 2.15 5.91 7.22
N PHE A 21 2.34 6.10 5.91
CA PHE A 21 1.85 5.20 4.88
C PHE A 21 2.97 4.77 3.93
N VAL A 22 2.86 3.54 3.42
CA VAL A 22 3.50 3.11 2.17
C VAL A 22 2.42 3.05 1.10
N VAL A 23 2.63 3.69 -0.04
CA VAL A 23 1.70 3.68 -1.18
C VAL A 23 2.28 2.86 -2.32
N LEU A 24 1.49 1.92 -2.82
CA LEU A 24 1.79 1.06 -3.97
C LEU A 24 0.83 1.41 -5.11
N ASP A 25 1.36 1.87 -6.24
CA ASP A 25 0.56 2.04 -7.45
C ASP A 25 0.54 0.73 -8.24
N LEU A 26 -0.64 0.12 -8.30
CA LEU A 26 -0.89 -1.18 -8.94
C LEU A 26 -1.79 -1.04 -10.17
N ARG A 27 -2.03 0.19 -10.65
CA ARG A 27 -2.83 0.43 -11.85
C ARG A 27 -2.16 -0.11 -13.12
N ASP A 28 -0.88 -0.45 -13.05
CA ASP A 28 -0.14 -1.15 -14.11
C ASP A 28 -0.45 -2.66 -14.20
N GLY A 29 -1.31 -3.19 -13.33
CA GLY A 29 -1.69 -4.60 -13.28
C GLY A 29 -0.81 -5.44 -12.35
N SER A 30 0.12 -4.83 -11.60
CA SER A 30 0.88 -5.52 -10.56
C SER A 30 -0.07 -6.11 -9.50
N PRO A 31 0.21 -7.33 -9.00
CA PRO A 31 -0.64 -7.94 -7.98
C PRO A 31 -0.54 -7.17 -6.66
N PRO A 32 -1.65 -7.07 -5.89
CA PRO A 32 -1.60 -6.54 -4.54
C PRO A 32 -0.77 -7.46 -3.63
N PRO A 33 -0.23 -6.94 -2.52
CA PRO A 33 0.38 -7.80 -1.51
C PRO A 33 -0.67 -8.74 -0.91
N ASP A 34 -0.21 -9.89 -0.43
CA ASP A 34 -0.97 -10.68 0.53
C ASP A 34 -0.76 -10.12 1.96
N ALA A 35 -1.47 -10.67 2.94
CA ALA A 35 -1.36 -10.25 4.33
C ALA A 35 0.08 -10.36 4.86
N ASP A 36 0.77 -11.45 4.53
CA ASP A 36 2.15 -11.70 4.97
C ASP A 36 3.13 -10.68 4.38
N LEU A 37 3.01 -10.36 3.10
CA LEU A 37 3.83 -9.34 2.46
C LEU A 37 3.51 -7.95 3.01
N ALA A 38 2.24 -7.63 3.24
CA ALA A 38 1.84 -6.37 3.86
C ALA A 38 2.46 -6.22 5.25
N ALA A 39 2.35 -7.24 6.11
CA ALA A 39 2.96 -7.23 7.44
C ALA A 39 4.49 -7.08 7.38
N ARG A 40 5.16 -7.78 6.45
CA ARG A 40 6.62 -7.64 6.25
C ARG A 40 7.04 -6.26 5.77
N ILE A 41 6.26 -5.61 4.91
CA ILE A 41 6.53 -4.24 4.47
C ILE A 41 6.36 -3.26 5.64
N ALA A 42 5.33 -3.47 6.48
CA ALA A 42 4.99 -2.59 7.58
C ALA A 42 5.89 -2.73 8.82
N ASP A 43 6.61 -3.84 8.98
CA ASP A 43 7.60 -4.02 10.06
C ASP A 43 8.63 -2.87 10.03
N ARG A 44 8.73 -2.11 11.12
CA ARG A 44 9.58 -0.91 11.22
C ARG A 44 11.08 -1.23 11.35
N HIS A 45 11.44 -2.45 11.69
CA HIS A 45 12.81 -2.87 11.93
C HIS A 45 13.39 -3.68 10.76
N ARG A 46 12.53 -4.41 10.04
CA ARG A 46 12.92 -5.34 8.97
C ARG A 46 12.34 -4.98 7.61
N GLY A 47 11.32 -4.12 7.57
CA GLY A 47 10.64 -3.65 6.37
C GLY A 47 10.92 -2.18 6.09
N VAL A 48 9.97 -1.56 5.38
CA VAL A 48 9.97 -0.11 5.14
C VAL A 48 9.48 0.64 6.39
N GLY A 49 8.55 0.04 7.12
CA GLY A 49 7.97 0.61 8.34
C GLY A 49 6.86 1.59 8.06
N CYS A 50 5.63 1.27 8.46
CA CYS A 50 4.48 2.18 8.38
C CYS A 50 3.34 1.72 9.28
N ASP A 51 2.43 2.64 9.61
CA ASP A 51 1.17 2.29 10.26
C ASP A 51 0.24 1.52 9.30
N GLN A 52 0.18 1.95 8.03
CA GLN A 52 -0.68 1.32 7.01
C GLN A 52 -0.05 1.33 5.60
N ILE A 53 -0.48 0.40 4.76
CA ILE A 53 -0.14 0.37 3.33
C ILE A 53 -1.39 0.70 2.52
N LEU A 54 -1.27 1.56 1.53
CA LEU A 54 -2.32 1.92 0.60
C LEU A 54 -1.98 1.34 -0.78
N THR A 55 -2.87 0.53 -1.34
CA THR A 55 -2.77 0.12 -2.74
C THR A 55 -3.70 0.96 -3.58
N ILE A 56 -3.17 1.55 -4.65
CA ILE A 56 -3.96 2.22 -5.69
C ILE A 56 -4.20 1.22 -6.80
N GLU A 57 -5.45 0.84 -6.97
CA GLU A 57 -5.91 -0.22 -7.86
C GLU A 57 -6.67 0.39 -9.06
N PRO A 58 -6.85 -0.36 -10.16
CA PRO A 58 -7.75 0.05 -11.23
C PRO A 58 -9.15 0.42 -10.69
N PRO A 59 -9.87 1.35 -11.34
CA PRO A 59 -11.21 1.73 -10.92
C PRO A 59 -12.17 0.54 -10.98
N ARG A 60 -13.11 0.48 -10.04
CA ARG A 60 -14.16 -0.56 -9.98
C ARG A 60 -15.44 -0.16 -10.73
N ASP A 61 -15.61 1.15 -10.97
CA ASP A 61 -16.80 1.73 -11.57
C ASP A 61 -16.40 2.77 -12.64
N ALA A 62 -17.22 2.92 -13.68
CA ALA A 62 -16.94 3.75 -14.85
C ALA A 62 -16.77 5.26 -14.55
N GLY A 63 -17.21 5.74 -13.39
CA GLY A 63 -17.06 7.14 -12.96
C GLY A 63 -15.82 7.43 -12.11
N SER A 64 -15.03 6.41 -11.78
CA SER A 64 -13.88 6.54 -10.88
C SER A 64 -12.56 6.49 -11.65
N VAL A 65 -11.55 7.22 -11.17
CA VAL A 65 -10.20 7.23 -11.76
C VAL A 65 -9.29 6.12 -11.21
N ALA A 66 -9.59 5.62 -10.02
CA ALA A 66 -8.91 4.54 -9.35
C ALA A 66 -9.81 3.96 -8.25
N SER A 67 -9.44 2.81 -7.71
CA SER A 67 -9.91 2.36 -6.39
C SER A 67 -8.72 2.26 -5.44
N TYR A 68 -8.97 2.17 -4.13
CA TYR A 68 -7.89 1.94 -3.19
C TYR A 68 -8.29 0.93 -2.12
N ARG A 69 -7.28 0.34 -1.48
CA ARG A 69 -7.43 -0.57 -0.34
C ARG A 69 -6.37 -0.23 0.71
N ILE A 70 -6.74 -0.47 1.97
CA ILE A 70 -5.88 -0.25 3.13
C ILE A 70 -5.49 -1.61 3.70
N TRP A 71 -4.20 -1.78 3.95
CA TRP A 71 -3.64 -2.87 4.73
C TRP A 71 -3.07 -2.29 6.03
N ASN A 72 -3.46 -2.87 7.15
CA ASN A 72 -2.89 -2.55 8.45
C ASN A 72 -1.50 -3.18 8.58
N SER A 73 -0.74 -2.74 9.58
CA SER A 73 0.61 -3.25 9.85
C SER A 73 0.67 -4.73 10.22
N ASP A 74 -0.45 -5.34 10.63
CA ASP A 74 -0.59 -6.78 10.86
C ASP A 74 -0.99 -7.58 9.61
N GLY A 75 -1.15 -6.91 8.47
CA GLY A 75 -1.58 -7.52 7.20
C GLY A 75 -3.10 -7.63 7.01
N SER A 76 -3.91 -7.27 8.01
CA SER A 76 -5.38 -7.24 7.86
C SER A 76 -5.84 -6.07 6.98
N THR A 77 -6.98 -6.22 6.30
CA THR A 77 -7.54 -5.14 5.47
C THR A 77 -8.57 -4.31 6.23
N SER A 78 -8.55 -2.99 6.03
CA SER A 78 -9.56 -2.07 6.58
C SER A 78 -10.41 -1.44 5.48
N GLN A 79 -11.69 -1.19 5.77
CA GLN A 79 -12.63 -0.57 4.83
C GLN A 79 -12.51 0.96 4.78
N GLN A 80 -12.05 1.61 5.87
CA GLN A 80 -11.92 3.07 5.93
C GLN A 80 -10.70 3.50 6.75
N CYS A 81 -9.97 4.49 6.24
CA CYS A 81 -9.05 5.33 7.01
C CYS A 81 -9.17 6.76 6.47
N GLY A 82 -9.75 7.66 7.28
CA GLY A 82 -9.94 9.06 6.87
C GLY A 82 -8.62 9.80 6.59
N ASN A 83 -7.51 9.38 7.21
CA ASN A 83 -6.18 9.91 6.92
C ASN A 83 -5.61 9.37 5.60
N GLY A 84 -5.83 8.09 5.30
CA GLY A 84 -5.37 7.45 4.07
C GLY A 84 -6.02 8.08 2.84
N ALA A 85 -7.34 8.31 2.88
CA ALA A 85 -8.06 8.94 1.78
C ALA A 85 -7.55 10.36 1.45
N ARG A 86 -7.18 11.16 2.46
CA ARG A 86 -6.58 12.48 2.26
C ARG A 86 -5.19 12.41 1.62
N CYS A 87 -4.39 11.41 2.00
CA CYS A 87 -3.07 11.20 1.42
C CYS A 87 -3.17 10.79 -0.05
N VAL A 88 -4.09 9.89 -0.39
CA VAL A 88 -4.34 9.48 -1.79
C VAL A 88 -4.82 10.65 -2.64
N ALA A 89 -5.68 11.52 -2.11
CA ALA A 89 -6.16 12.69 -2.86
C ALA A 89 -5.07 13.73 -3.15
N ALA A 90 -3.99 13.75 -2.36
CA ALA A 90 -2.87 14.69 -2.51
C ALA A 90 -1.66 14.09 -3.25
N TRP A 91 -1.68 12.79 -3.56
CA TRP A 91 -0.62 12.04 -4.25
C TRP A 91 -0.91 11.99 -5.75
#